data_AF-A0A1V6F7U3-F1
#
_entry.id   AF-A0A1V6F7U3-F1
#
_cell.length_a   1.000
_cell.length_b   1.000
_cell.length_c   1.000
_cell.angle_alpha   90.00
_cell.angle_beta   90.00
_cell.angle_gamma   90.00
#
_symmetry.space_group_name_H-M   'P 1'
#
loop_
_entity.id
_entity.type
_entity.pdbx_description
1 polymer ?
#
loop_
_entity_poly.entity_id
_entity_poly.type
_entity_poly.pdbx_seq_one_letter_code
_entity_poly.pdbx_strand_id
1 'polypeptide(L)'
;MTILLFALWGSLVALNILDGHSTWKVLRPKQLNREKNPLARWIFSRLGVVWGIVVSELLWIGFITCVFFLLLRGSNPLALKILLGLLALGNLIFLALVINNYLVWRRIRKRDSQDGD
;
A
#
# COMPACT_ATOMS: atom_id res chain seq x y z
N MET A 1 -19.93 -17.36 0.71
CA MET A 1 -18.49 -17.25 1.04
C MET A 1 -17.68 -16.69 -0.13
N THR A 2 -17.88 -17.17 -1.36
CA THR A 2 -17.13 -16.71 -2.55
C THR A 2 -17.32 -15.22 -2.85
N ILE A 3 -18.55 -14.70 -2.83
CA ILE A 3 -18.84 -13.27 -3.06
C ILE A 3 -18.09 -12.39 -2.04
N LEU A 4 -18.07 -12.78 -0.77
CA LEU A 4 -17.37 -12.06 0.29
C LEU A 4 -15.85 -12.06 0.09
N LEU A 5 -15.27 -13.17 -0.36
CA LEU A 5 -13.85 -13.26 -0.70
C LEU A 5 -13.48 -12.31 -1.84
N PHE A 6 -14.29 -12.26 -2.90
CA PHE A 6 -14.08 -11.31 -4.01
C PHE A 6 -14.26 -9.86 -3.57
N ALA A 7 -15.24 -9.58 -2.71
CA ALA A 7 -15.44 -8.23 -2.16
C ALA A 7 -14.24 -7.78 -1.32
N LEU A 8 -13.76 -8.63 -0.41
CA LEU A 8 -12.60 -8.34 0.43
C LEU A 8 -11.30 -8.24 -0.38
N TRP A 9 -11.12 -9.07 -1.41
CA TRP A 9 -9.99 -8.96 -2.33
C TRP A 9 -10.05 -7.64 -3.11
N GLY A 10 -11.21 -7.30 -3.68
CA GLY A 10 -11.40 -6.05 -4.41
C GLY A 10 -11.18 -4.81 -3.54
N SER A 11 -11.68 -4.81 -2.30
CA SER A 11 -11.45 -3.72 -1.36
C SER A 11 -9.98 -3.62 -0.95
N LEU A 12 -9.28 -4.74 -0.78
CA LEU A 12 -7.85 -4.75 -0.48
C LEU A 12 -7.03 -4.15 -1.63
N VAL A 13 -7.33 -4.52 -2.87
CA VAL A 13 -6.69 -3.95 -4.07
C VAL A 13 -6.98 -2.45 -4.16
N ALA A 14 -8.21 -2.02 -3.91
CA ALA A 14 -8.57 -0.61 -3.91
C ALA A 14 -7.83 0.18 -2.82
N LEU A 15 -7.73 -0.36 -1.61
CA LEU A 15 -6.98 0.24 -0.51
C LEU A 15 -5.48 0.34 -0.84
N ASN A 16 -4.93 -0.67 -1.51
CA ASN A 16 -3.53 -0.66 -1.91
C ASN A 16 -3.25 0.43 -2.96
N ILE A 17 -4.15 0.61 -3.93
CA ILE A 17 -4.06 1.74 -4.90
C ILE A 17 -4.17 3.09 -4.18
N LEU A 18 -5.08 3.22 -3.21
CA LEU A 18 -5.22 4.42 -2.37
C LEU A 18 -3.96 4.70 -1.53
N ASP A 19 -3.30 3.67 -1.03
CA ASP A 19 -2.06 3.81 -0.27
C ASP A 19 -0.90 4.27 -1.15
N GLY A 20 -0.75 3.70 -2.34
CA GLY A 20 0.21 4.17 -3.34
C GLY A 20 -0.04 5.63 -3.75
N HIS A 21 -1.30 6.02 -3.95
CA HIS A 21 -1.67 7.40 -4.24
C HIS A 21 -1.38 8.35 -3.07
N SER A 22 -1.63 7.93 -1.83
CA SER A 22 -1.32 8.71 -0.63
C SER A 22 0.19 8.90 -0.46
N THR A 23 0.95 7.83 -0.65
CA THR A 23 2.43 7.80 -0.59
C THR A 23 3.02 8.71 -1.66
N TRP A 24 2.49 8.69 -2.89
CA TRP A 24 2.86 9.62 -3.95
C TRP A 24 2.66 11.10 -3.56
N LYS A 25 1.57 11.40 -2.85
CA LYS A 25 1.23 12.77 -2.43
C LYS A 25 2.09 13.27 -1.26
N VAL A 26 2.54 12.38 -0.39
CA VAL A 26 3.38 12.68 0.78
C VAL A 26 4.85 12.81 0.41
N LEU A 27 5.34 11.95 -0.48
CA LEU A 27 6.74 12.00 -0.94
C LEU A 27 6.94 13.08 -2.01
N ARG A 28 6.93 14.34 -1.57
CA ARG A 28 7.53 15.43 -2.35
C ARG A 28 9.07 15.27 -2.37
N PRO A 29 9.71 15.49 -3.53
CA PRO A 29 11.13 15.18 -3.79
C PRO A 29 12.13 16.15 -3.14
N LYS A 30 11.84 16.68 -1.94
CA LYS A 30 12.68 17.70 -1.29
C LYS A 30 13.65 17.16 -0.22
N GLN A 31 13.64 15.86 0.07
CA GLN A 31 14.46 15.26 1.16
C GLN A 31 15.40 14.12 0.72
N LEU A 32 15.53 13.81 -0.57
CA LEU A 32 16.37 12.69 -1.05
C LEU A 32 17.86 12.84 -0.68
N ASN A 33 18.34 14.06 -0.46
CA ASN A 33 19.72 14.33 -0.06
C ASN A 33 20.03 14.08 1.42
N ARG A 34 19.04 13.72 2.27
CA ARG A 34 19.25 13.51 3.72
C ARG A 34 19.23 12.04 4.16
N GLU A 35 19.00 11.08 3.26
CA GLU A 35 19.00 9.65 3.61
C GLU A 35 20.42 9.10 3.81
N LYS A 36 20.68 8.53 5.00
CA LYS A 36 21.96 7.89 5.36
C LYS A 36 22.15 6.50 4.73
N ASN A 37 21.10 5.88 4.19
CA ASN A 37 21.18 4.51 3.66
C ASN A 37 21.52 4.52 2.16
N PRO A 38 22.73 4.06 1.75
CA PRO A 38 23.19 4.17 0.36
C PRO A 38 22.38 3.31 -0.61
N LEU A 39 21.79 2.20 -0.14
CA LEU A 39 20.98 1.32 -0.98
C LEU A 39 19.64 1.97 -1.35
N ALA A 40 18.99 2.59 -0.36
CA ALA A 40 17.76 3.36 -0.55
C ALA A 40 18.01 4.55 -1.49
N ARG A 41 19.11 5.29 -1.28
CA ARG A 41 19.51 6.39 -2.17
C ARG A 41 19.71 5.94 -3.62
N TRP A 42 20.30 4.76 -3.84
CA TRP A 42 20.54 4.24 -5.18
C TRP A 42 19.24 3.82 -5.87
N ILE A 43 18.33 3.14 -5.18
CA ILE A 43 17.03 2.75 -5.73
C ILE A 43 16.19 4.00 -6.06
N PHE A 44 16.14 4.96 -5.14
CA PHE A 44 15.40 6.21 -5.37
C PHE A 44 16.03 7.11 -6.43
N SER A 45 17.35 7.09 -6.63
CA SER A 45 17.97 7.85 -7.73
C SER A 45 17.83 7.15 -9.10
N ARG A 46 17.73 5.82 -9.13
CA ARG A 46 17.63 5.05 -10.38
C ARG A 46 16.22 4.96 -10.93
N LEU A 47 15.24 4.76 -10.05
CA LEU A 47 13.83 4.60 -10.43
C LEU A 47 13.03 5.89 -10.19
N GLY A 48 13.45 6.75 -9.27
CA GLY A 48 12.61 7.83 -8.78
C GLY A 48 11.59 7.28 -7.77
N VAL A 49 11.32 8.06 -6.74
CA VAL A 49 10.41 7.68 -5.64
C VAL A 49 9.04 7.22 -6.14
N VAL A 50 8.53 7.87 -7.20
CA VAL A 50 7.25 7.55 -7.81
C VAL A 50 7.24 6.15 -8.43
N TRP A 51 8.25 5.78 -9.21
CA TRP A 51 8.31 4.45 -9.83
C TRP A 51 8.65 3.36 -8.81
N GLY A 52 9.41 3.67 -7.77
CA GLY A 52 9.65 2.75 -6.65
C GLY A 52 8.35 2.34 -5.97
N ILE A 53 7.46 3.31 -5.69
CA ILE A 53 6.12 3.06 -5.16
C ILE A 53 5.31 2.23 -6.15
N VAL A 54 5.24 2.63 -7.43
CA VAL A 54 4.46 1.89 -8.43
C VAL A 54 4.91 0.44 -8.56
N VAL A 55 6.21 0.16 -8.57
CA VAL A 55 6.75 -1.21 -8.65
C VAL A 55 6.48 -2.00 -7.38
N SER A 56 6.63 -1.40 -6.19
CA SER A 56 6.31 -2.10 -4.92
C SER A 56 4.83 -2.44 -4.83
N GLU A 57 3.97 -1.50 -5.22
CA GLU A 57 2.52 -1.69 -5.26
C GLU A 57 2.14 -2.80 -6.25
N LEU A 58 2.70 -2.80 -7.46
CA LEU A 58 2.44 -3.84 -8.46
C LEU A 58 2.90 -5.22 -8.00
N LEU A 59 4.08 -5.32 -7.39
CA LEU A 59 4.58 -6.56 -6.81
C LEU A 59 3.66 -7.08 -5.72
N TRP A 60 3.19 -6.19 -4.84
CA TRP A 60 2.32 -6.56 -3.73
C TRP A 60 0.92 -6.98 -4.20
N ILE A 61 0.29 -6.21 -5.09
CA ILE A 61 -1.00 -6.55 -5.72
C ILE A 61 -0.87 -7.87 -6.48
N GLY A 62 0.20 -8.05 -7.26
CA GLY A 62 0.47 -9.26 -8.01
C GLY A 62 0.61 -10.48 -7.10
N PHE A 63 1.37 -10.35 -6.01
CA PHE A 63 1.55 -11.40 -5.02
C PHE A 63 0.23 -11.79 -4.35
N ILE A 64 -0.53 -10.83 -3.83
CA ILE A 64 -1.83 -11.08 -3.19
C ILE A 64 -2.81 -11.73 -4.18
N THR A 65 -2.84 -11.23 -5.41
CA THR A 65 -3.71 -11.78 -6.46
C THR A 65 -3.34 -13.22 -6.82
N CYS A 66 -2.05 -13.52 -6.94
CA CYS A 66 -1.57 -14.88 -7.18
C CYS A 66 -1.97 -15.83 -6.04
N VAL A 67 -1.70 -15.43 -4.78
CA VAL A 67 -2.07 -16.21 -3.59
C VAL A 67 -3.58 -16.42 -3.51
N PHE A 68 -4.38 -15.40 -3.80
CA PHE A 68 -5.84 -15.49 -3.83
C PHE A 68 -6.32 -16.56 -4.81
N PHE A 69 -5.87 -16.52 -6.08
CA PHE A 69 -6.31 -17.49 -7.09
C PHE A 69 -5.79 -18.91 -6.83
N LEU A 70 -4.56 -19.05 -6.31
CA LEU A 70 -4.02 -20.36 -5.94
C LEU A 70 -4.83 -21.02 -4.83
N LEU A 71 -5.16 -20.27 -3.77
CA LEU A 71 -5.95 -20.78 -2.64
C LEU A 71 -7.42 -21.00 -3.00
N LEU A 72 -7.98 -20.18 -3.90
CA LEU A 72 -9.35 -20.35 -4.40
C LEU A 72 -9.50 -21.65 -5.21
N ARG A 73 -8.50 -22.00 -6.03
CA ARG A 73 -8.50 -23.20 -6.89
C ARG A 73 -8.41 -24.51 -6.12
N GLY A 74 -7.75 -24.51 -4.96
CA GLY A 74 -7.54 -25.70 -4.15
C GLY A 74 -8.79 -26.28 -3.49
N SER A 75 -9.92 -25.56 -3.47
CA SER A 75 -11.23 -25.96 -2.92
C SER A 75 -11.24 -26.50 -1.47
N ASN A 76 -10.13 -26.37 -0.74
CA ASN A 76 -10.00 -26.83 0.64
C ASN A 76 -10.75 -25.88 1.59
N PRO A 77 -11.74 -26.36 2.38
CA PRO A 77 -12.56 -25.50 3.22
C PRO A 77 -11.78 -24.78 4.32
N LEU A 78 -10.69 -25.38 4.84
CA LEU A 78 -9.76 -24.73 5.76
C LEU A 78 -8.97 -23.60 5.08
N ALA A 79 -8.48 -23.83 3.87
CA ALA A 79 -7.73 -22.83 3.10
C ALA A 79 -8.59 -21.60 2.80
N LEU A 80 -9.87 -21.79 2.47
CA LEU A 80 -10.81 -20.68 2.24
C LEU A 80 -11.09 -19.86 3.51
N LYS A 81 -11.17 -20.51 4.68
CA LYS A 81 -11.32 -19.82 5.98
C LYS A 81 -10.07 -19.02 6.34
N ILE A 82 -8.89 -19.58 6.11
CA ILE A 82 -7.61 -18.88 6.31
C ILE A 82 -7.51 -17.68 5.36
N LEU A 83 -7.83 -17.86 4.08
CA LEU A 83 -7.86 -16.78 3.08
C LEU A 83 -8.82 -15.67 3.49
N LEU A 84 -10.00 -16.01 3.99
CA LEU A 84 -10.96 -15.03 4.50
C LEU A 84 -10.38 -14.22 5.66
N GLY A 85 -9.77 -14.89 6.64
CA GLY A 85 -9.14 -14.23 7.79
C GLY A 85 -7.99 -13.31 7.39
N LEU A 86 -7.11 -13.78 6.48
CA LEU A 86 -6.00 -12.98 5.95
C LEU A 86 -6.49 -11.75 5.18
N LEU A 87 -7.50 -11.90 4.32
CA LEU A 87 -8.08 -10.79 3.58
C LEU A 87 -8.74 -9.77 4.52
N ALA A 88 -9.49 -10.22 5.52
CA ALA A 88 -10.13 -9.35 6.50
C ALA A 88 -9.09 -8.57 7.32
N LEU A 89 -8.07 -9.25 7.84
CA LEU A 89 -6.98 -8.64 8.59
C LEU A 89 -6.18 -7.65 7.72
N GLY A 90 -5.88 -8.05 6.48
CA GLY A 90 -5.20 -7.20 5.52
C GLY A 90 -5.97 -5.91 5.25
N ASN A 91 -7.28 -5.97 5.05
CA ASN A 91 -8.12 -4.79 4.83
C ASN A 91 -8.07 -3.84 6.04
N LEU A 92 -8.14 -4.37 7.27
CA LEU A 92 -8.05 -3.54 8.48
C LEU A 92 -6.69 -2.84 8.60
N ILE A 93 -5.59 -3.56 8.37
CA ILE A 93 -4.23 -3.01 8.42
C ILE A 93 -4.05 -1.95 7.34
N PHE A 94 -4.42 -2.24 6.09
CA PHE A 94 -4.30 -1.28 4.99
C PHE A 94 -5.17 -0.05 5.18
N LEU A 95 -6.39 -0.22 5.68
CA LEU A 95 -7.25 0.92 6.01
C LEU A 95 -6.60 1.82 7.07
N ALA A 96 -6.03 1.22 8.13
CA ALA A 96 -5.31 1.98 9.15
C ALA A 96 -4.09 2.72 8.58
N LEU A 97 -3.33 2.08 7.68
CA LEU A 97 -2.18 2.69 6.99
C LEU A 97 -2.61 3.88 6.13
N VAL A 98 -3.63 3.70 5.27
CA VAL A 98 -4.17 4.77 4.42
C VAL A 98 -4.64 5.94 5.27
N ILE A 99 -5.41 5.69 6.34
CA ILE A 99 -5.87 6.74 7.26
C ILE A 99 -4.68 7.47 7.88
N ASN A 100 -3.69 6.74 8.40
CA ASN A 100 -2.50 7.34 9.00
C ASN A 100 -1.71 8.18 7.99
N ASN A 101 -1.53 7.69 6.76
CA ASN A 101 -0.85 8.41 5.68
C ASN A 101 -1.58 9.72 5.33
N TYR A 102 -2.91 9.70 5.25
CA TYR A 102 -3.72 10.91 5.03
C TYR A 102 -3.64 11.90 6.21
N LEU A 103 -3.62 11.41 7.45
CA LEU A 103 -3.48 12.24 8.65
C LEU A 103 -2.10 12.90 8.73
N VAL A 104 -1.03 12.17 8.39
CA VAL A 104 0.33 12.70 8.29
C VAL A 104 0.40 13.77 7.20
N TRP A 105 -0.16 13.50 6.01
CA TRP A 105 -0.23 14.50 4.93
C TRP A 105 -0.93 15.79 5.37
N ARG A 106 -2.09 15.66 6.04
CA ARG A 106 -2.84 16.83 6.54
C ARG A 106 -2.05 17.63 7.58
N ARG A 107 -1.26 16.97 8.43
CA ARG A 107 -0.37 17.62 9.41
C ARG A 107 0.79 18.35 8.74
N ILE A 108 1.46 17.73 7.78
CA ILE A 108 2.55 18.36 7.01
C ILE A 108 2.02 19.61 6.30
N ARG A 109 0.89 19.50 5.60
CA ARG A 109 0.30 20.62 4.86
C ARG A 109 -0.13 21.78 5.77
N LYS A 110 -0.61 21.51 6.99
CA LYS A 110 -0.91 22.57 7.97
C LYS A 110 0.33 23.32 8.45
N ARG A 111 1.48 22.63 8.61
CA ARG A 111 2.75 23.26 8.98
C ARG A 111 3.30 24.13 7.85
N ASP A 112 3.30 23.62 6.62
CA ASP A 112 3.74 24.37 5.45
C ASP A 112 2.92 25.66 5.20
N SER A 113 1.66 25.72 5.66
CA SER A 113 0.83 26.93 5.60
C SER A 113 1.06 27.93 6.74
N GLN A 114 1.73 27.54 7.83
CA GLN A 114 2.04 28.43 8.96
C GLN A 114 3.45 29.04 8.87
N ASP A 115 4.40 28.36 8.22
CA ASP A 115 5.78 28.86 8.02
C ASP A 115 5.93 29.75 6.76
N GLY A 116 4.82 30.07 6.08
CA GLY A 116 4.78 30.83 4.82
C GLY A 116 4.15 32.22 4.89
N ASP A 117 3.73 32.66 6.09
CA ASP A 117 3.25 34.01 6.42
C ASP A 117 4.32 34.75 7.25
#